data_AF-A0A090W9I1-F1
#
_entry.id   AF-A0A090W9I1-F1
#
_cell.length_a   1.000
_cell.length_b   1.000
_cell.length_c   1.000
_cell.angle_alpha   90.00
_cell.angle_beta   90.00
_cell.angle_gamma   90.00
#
_symmetry.space_group_name_H-M   'P 1'
#
loop_
_entity.id
_entity.type
_entity.pdbx_description
1 polymer ?
#
loop_
_entity_poly.entity_id
_entity_poly.type
_entity_poly.pdbx_seq_one_letter_code
_entity_poly.pdbx_strand_id
1 'polypeptide(L)'
;MVDPRSQSEDLGDNAVKASEYGLKNLKRILPNILDWTEEEGKDYYKASKLYKAVIDQWGTYNGHVMANIGGVYVNNTVYGDGKNTFEPVPAKIQKEALKYIIDNAVLPQKWLFMPEIINKVFAVRDAPDGERYYSPVSMLRIHQTNAIYALIKTDRLMRITENEVLADKDSEPFTEQYVFDRLFDAIFANTQKGKSLDMFDRITQKNYIDVLTVDRNKLLEKTKEKTISEEDNNFKNIHFSYLPRVADIGTSKRAALEKVLKLLKKKENKGDRATKAHYRDLIARIEYNLKN
;
A
#
# COMPACT_ATOMS: atom_id res chain seq x y z
N MET A 1 8.58 1.49 10.85
CA MET A 1 8.36 2.48 11.93
C MET A 1 6.95 2.31 12.50
N VAL A 2 6.82 2.34 13.83
CA VAL A 2 5.54 2.13 14.53
C VAL A 2 4.90 3.47 14.95
N ASP A 3 5.72 4.43 15.41
CA ASP A 3 5.27 5.80 15.66
C ASP A 3 5.34 6.63 14.36
N PRO A 4 4.22 7.14 13.84
CA PRO A 4 4.21 7.97 12.63
C PRO A 4 4.84 9.35 12.82
N ARG A 5 5.14 9.80 14.05
CA ARG A 5 5.79 11.09 14.34
C ARG A 5 7.32 11.04 14.22
N SER A 6 7.91 9.85 14.11
CA SER A 6 9.36 9.66 14.10
C SER A 6 9.95 9.59 12.68
N GLN A 7 9.31 10.23 11.69
CA GLN A 7 9.72 10.18 10.29
C GLN A 7 10.73 11.30 9.96
N SER A 8 11.68 11.02 9.06
CA SER A 8 12.46 12.07 8.40
C SER A 8 11.53 12.95 7.56
N GLU A 9 11.79 14.26 7.51
CA GLU A 9 11.02 15.26 6.72
C GLU A 9 9.61 15.59 7.24
N ASP A 10 9.25 15.20 8.48
CA ASP A 10 7.99 15.64 9.08
C ASP A 10 8.07 17.11 9.52
N LEU A 11 7.39 17.99 8.78
CA LEU A 11 7.35 19.45 9.03
C LEU A 11 6.02 19.94 9.61
N GLY A 12 5.21 19.07 10.24
CA GLY A 12 4.05 19.49 11.01
C GLY A 12 3.21 18.36 11.63
N ASP A 13 2.20 18.71 12.44
CA ASP A 13 1.44 17.76 13.26
C ASP A 13 0.51 16.79 12.48
N ASN A 14 0.50 16.85 11.13
CA ASN A 14 -0.37 16.02 10.30
C ASN A 14 0.31 15.58 9.00
N ALA A 15 0.93 14.41 9.04
CA ALA A 15 1.60 13.77 7.91
C ALA A 15 0.68 13.55 6.68
N VAL A 16 -0.64 13.38 6.88
CA VAL A 16 -1.61 13.24 5.77
C VAL A 16 -1.70 14.56 5.01
N LYS A 17 -1.92 15.67 5.71
CA LYS A 17 -2.07 16.99 5.11
C LYS A 17 -0.77 17.49 4.47
N ALA A 18 0.37 17.25 5.14
CA ALA A 18 1.68 17.56 4.57
C ALA A 18 1.92 16.79 3.26
N SER A 19 1.62 15.49 3.25
CA SER A 19 1.73 14.63 2.06
C SER A 19 0.79 15.05 0.93
N GLU A 20 -0.41 15.53 1.24
CA GLU A 20 -1.32 16.09 0.24
C GLU A 20 -0.75 17.33 -0.47
N TYR A 21 -0.10 18.24 0.27
CA TYR A 21 0.57 19.39 -0.33
C TYR A 21 1.81 18.98 -1.12
N GLY A 22 2.61 18.06 -0.57
CA GLY A 22 3.75 17.46 -1.27
C GLY A 22 3.35 16.85 -2.61
N LEU A 23 2.28 16.06 -2.63
CA LEU A 23 1.72 15.45 -3.84
C LEU A 23 1.26 16.49 -4.86
N LYS A 24 0.62 17.58 -4.43
CA LYS A 24 0.22 18.68 -5.32
C LYS A 24 1.45 19.34 -5.96
N ASN A 25 2.54 19.47 -5.23
CA ASN A 25 3.79 20.01 -5.77
C ASN A 25 4.42 19.06 -6.78
N LEU A 26 4.47 17.75 -6.52
CA LEU A 26 4.97 16.76 -7.49
C LEU A 26 4.17 16.78 -8.80
N LYS A 27 2.83 16.91 -8.71
CA LYS A 27 1.96 17.06 -9.89
C LYS A 27 2.22 18.34 -10.70
N ARG A 28 2.73 19.40 -10.07
CA ARG A 28 3.15 20.62 -10.75
C ARG A 28 4.54 20.52 -11.35
N ILE A 29 5.45 19.77 -10.72
CA ILE A 29 6.82 19.59 -11.21
C ILE A 29 6.83 18.73 -12.48
N LEU A 30 6.10 17.60 -12.46
CA LEU A 30 6.19 16.58 -13.50
C LEU A 30 6.05 17.09 -14.95
N PRO A 31 5.10 17.99 -15.29
CA PRO A 31 4.97 18.50 -16.65
C PRO A 31 6.14 19.38 -17.10
N ASN A 32 6.90 19.97 -16.17
CA ASN A 32 7.98 20.91 -16.48
C ASN A 32 9.38 20.25 -16.54
N ILE A 33 9.47 18.94 -16.29
CA ILE A 33 10.78 18.26 -16.16
C ILE A 33 11.63 18.41 -17.41
N LEU A 34 11.04 18.30 -18.61
CA LEU A 34 11.79 18.44 -19.87
C LEU A 34 12.38 19.85 -19.99
N ASP A 35 11.55 20.87 -19.80
CA ASP A 35 11.95 22.27 -19.93
C ASP A 35 13.03 22.65 -18.91
N TRP A 36 12.91 22.17 -17.67
CA TRP A 36 13.88 22.47 -16.61
C TRP A 36 15.22 21.76 -16.75
N THR A 37 15.28 20.71 -17.57
CA THR A 37 16.49 19.90 -17.77
C THR A 37 17.01 19.98 -19.20
N GLU A 38 16.45 20.89 -20.01
CA GLU A 38 16.86 21.13 -21.38
C GLU A 38 18.30 21.67 -21.44
N GLU A 39 19.13 21.03 -22.25
CA GLU A 39 20.48 21.47 -22.54
C GLU A 39 20.83 21.06 -23.98
N GLU A 40 21.18 22.04 -24.82
CA GLU A 40 21.46 21.80 -26.23
C GLU A 40 22.63 20.80 -26.41
N GLY A 41 22.42 19.80 -27.27
CA GLY A 41 23.41 18.75 -27.54
C GLY A 41 23.57 17.70 -26.43
N LYS A 42 22.75 17.72 -25.37
CA LYS A 42 22.70 16.66 -24.35
C LYS A 42 21.51 15.72 -24.54
N ASP A 43 21.63 14.53 -23.99
CA ASP A 43 20.53 13.57 -23.91
C ASP A 43 19.57 13.89 -22.75
N TYR A 44 18.54 13.06 -22.58
CA TYR A 44 17.51 13.22 -21.55
C TYR A 44 17.90 12.65 -20.18
N TYR A 45 19.17 12.31 -19.92
CA TYR A 45 19.57 11.65 -18.68
C TYR A 45 19.20 12.48 -17.43
N LYS A 46 19.40 13.81 -17.46
CA LYS A 46 18.99 14.72 -16.37
C LYS A 46 17.47 14.69 -16.14
N ALA A 47 16.68 14.69 -17.21
CA ALA A 47 15.23 14.57 -17.15
C ALA A 47 14.80 13.23 -16.51
N SER A 48 15.45 12.13 -16.91
CA SER A 48 15.25 10.80 -16.36
C SER A 48 15.56 10.72 -14.86
N LYS A 49 16.63 11.39 -14.41
CA LYS A 49 17.00 11.48 -12.98
C LYS A 49 15.99 12.29 -12.18
N LEU A 50 15.56 13.45 -12.69
CA LEU A 50 14.54 14.27 -12.03
C LEU A 50 13.19 13.54 -11.96
N TYR A 51 12.79 12.85 -13.02
CA TYR A 51 11.59 12.03 -13.03
C TYR A 51 11.65 10.90 -11.99
N LYS A 52 12.80 10.21 -11.86
CA LYS A 52 13.01 9.22 -10.80
C LYS A 52 12.89 9.84 -9.41
N ALA A 53 13.47 11.02 -9.18
CA ALA A 53 13.37 11.73 -7.89
C ALA A 53 11.91 12.07 -7.54
N VAL A 54 11.09 12.49 -8.52
CA VAL A 54 9.65 12.73 -8.33
C VAL A 54 8.91 11.45 -7.91
N ILE A 55 9.21 10.32 -8.55
CA ILE A 55 8.63 9.01 -8.18
C ILE A 55 9.05 8.61 -6.75
N ASP A 56 10.33 8.80 -6.41
CA ASP A 56 10.84 8.44 -5.08
C ASP A 56 10.23 9.31 -3.98
N GLN A 57 10.08 10.61 -4.21
CA GLN A 57 9.42 11.51 -3.26
C GLN A 57 7.94 11.15 -3.10
N TRP A 58 7.25 10.81 -4.19
CA TRP A 58 5.88 10.29 -4.11
C TRP A 58 5.79 9.03 -3.25
N GLY A 59 6.75 8.10 -3.41
CA GLY A 59 6.87 6.91 -2.57
C GLY A 59 7.09 7.25 -1.09
N THR A 60 7.93 8.23 -0.80
CA THR A 60 8.25 8.71 0.55
C THR A 60 7.01 9.28 1.25
N TYR A 61 6.26 10.17 0.59
CA TYR A 61 5.01 10.71 1.13
C TYR A 61 3.98 9.61 1.43
N ASN A 62 3.84 8.63 0.54
CA ASN A 62 2.97 7.48 0.80
C ASN A 62 3.47 6.64 1.99
N GLY A 63 4.78 6.51 2.17
CA GLY A 63 5.38 5.86 3.34
C GLY A 63 5.02 6.53 4.67
N HIS A 64 5.10 7.87 4.72
CA HIS A 64 4.74 8.65 5.91
C HIS A 64 3.26 8.49 6.25
N VAL A 65 2.36 8.60 5.26
CA VAL A 65 0.93 8.41 5.50
C VAL A 65 0.61 6.98 5.93
N MET A 66 1.25 5.98 5.32
CA MET A 66 1.10 4.56 5.67
C MET A 66 1.47 4.25 7.12
N ALA A 67 2.37 5.01 7.74
CA ALA A 67 2.77 4.81 9.14
C ALA A 67 1.60 5.06 10.13
N ASN A 68 0.62 5.89 9.76
CA ASN A 68 -0.53 6.18 10.61
C ASN A 68 -1.49 4.99 10.76
N ILE A 69 -1.54 4.07 9.79
CA ILE A 69 -2.50 2.95 9.75
C ILE A 69 -2.00 1.82 10.66
N GLY A 70 -2.67 1.52 11.76
CA GLY A 70 -2.15 0.62 12.79
C GLY A 70 -0.87 1.14 13.45
N GLY A 71 -0.70 2.47 13.48
CA GLY A 71 0.39 3.15 14.18
C GLY A 71 0.10 3.31 15.67
N VAL A 72 1.15 3.48 16.46
CA VAL A 72 1.07 3.75 17.90
C VAL A 72 2.04 4.88 18.23
N TYR A 73 1.52 5.95 18.83
CA TYR A 73 2.31 7.02 19.40
C TYR A 73 3.06 6.50 20.63
N VAL A 74 4.38 6.68 20.64
CA VAL A 74 5.26 6.34 21.76
C VAL A 74 5.62 7.64 22.48
N ASN A 75 4.94 7.91 23.58
CA ASN A 75 5.15 9.11 24.39
C ASN A 75 6.30 8.89 25.39
N ASN A 76 7.10 9.94 25.62
CA ASN A 76 8.11 9.92 26.67
C ASN A 76 7.43 10.29 28.01
N THR A 77 7.03 9.28 28.77
CA THR A 77 6.34 9.43 30.06
C THR A 77 7.28 9.18 31.24
N VAL A 78 6.94 9.74 32.39
CA VAL A 78 7.62 9.51 33.68
C VAL A 78 6.62 9.09 34.75
N TYR A 79 7.09 8.34 35.77
CA TYR A 79 6.20 7.88 36.84
C TYR A 79 5.52 9.06 37.55
N GLY A 80 4.18 9.04 37.59
CA GLY A 80 3.35 10.07 38.23
C GLY A 80 2.78 11.15 37.30
N ASP A 81 3.09 11.15 36.00
CA ASP A 81 2.55 12.14 35.05
C ASP A 81 1.11 11.83 34.55
N GLY A 82 0.61 10.62 34.83
CA GLY A 82 -0.74 10.18 34.47
C GLY A 82 -0.95 9.94 32.97
N LYS A 83 0.10 9.92 32.15
CA LYS A 83 0.01 9.75 30.70
C LYS A 83 0.28 8.32 30.26
N ASN A 84 -0.31 7.93 29.13
CA ASN A 84 -0.03 6.64 28.51
C ASN A 84 1.25 6.71 27.66
N THR A 85 2.15 5.75 27.89
CA THR A 85 3.38 5.60 27.11
C THR A 85 3.09 5.19 25.66
N PHE A 86 2.02 4.40 25.45
CA PHE A 86 1.61 3.90 24.15
C PHE A 86 0.17 4.30 23.89
N GLU A 87 -0.07 5.04 22.80
CA GLU A 87 -1.40 5.50 22.42
C GLU A 87 -1.65 5.15 20.95
N PRO A 88 -2.71 4.38 20.62
CA PRO A 88 -3.07 4.15 19.23
C PRO A 88 -3.30 5.46 18.48
N VAL A 89 -2.89 5.50 17.21
CA VAL A 89 -3.27 6.62 16.34
C VAL A 89 -4.81 6.71 16.29
N PRO A 90 -5.43 7.89 16.50
CA PRO A 90 -6.88 8.03 16.49
C PRO A 90 -7.54 7.44 15.24
N ALA A 91 -8.66 6.73 15.42
CA ALA A 91 -9.35 6.03 14.33
C ALA A 91 -9.67 6.96 13.13
N LYS A 92 -10.04 8.21 13.40
CA LYS A 92 -10.26 9.23 12.36
C LYS A 92 -9.03 9.44 11.47
N ILE A 93 -7.85 9.60 12.06
CA ILE A 93 -6.59 9.79 11.32
C ILE A 93 -6.25 8.54 10.52
N GLN A 94 -6.47 7.35 11.08
CA GLN A 94 -6.26 6.09 10.37
C GLN A 94 -7.20 5.94 9.15
N LYS A 95 -8.47 6.33 9.28
CA LYS A 95 -9.46 6.34 8.19
C LYS A 95 -9.07 7.33 7.07
N GLU A 96 -8.61 8.53 7.44
CA GLU A 96 -8.09 9.53 6.50
C GLU A 96 -6.83 9.03 5.77
N ALA A 97 -5.88 8.46 6.51
CA ALA A 97 -4.67 7.87 5.95
C ALA A 97 -4.98 6.71 4.99
N LEU A 98 -5.89 5.79 5.36
CA LEU A 98 -6.31 4.70 4.49
C LEU A 98 -6.92 5.22 3.19
N LYS A 99 -7.81 6.22 3.27
CA LYS A 99 -8.39 6.84 2.08
C LYS A 99 -7.29 7.46 1.20
N TYR A 100 -6.36 8.20 1.78
CA TYR A 100 -5.24 8.79 1.06
C TYR A 100 -4.41 7.72 0.34
N ILE A 101 -4.03 6.64 1.02
CA ILE A 101 -3.22 5.56 0.42
C ILE A 101 -3.99 4.86 -0.70
N ILE A 102 -5.30 4.63 -0.51
CA ILE A 102 -6.13 4.05 -1.57
C ILE A 102 -6.09 4.92 -2.83
N ASP A 103 -6.33 6.21 -2.67
CA ASP A 103 -6.44 7.14 -3.79
C ASP A 103 -5.09 7.41 -4.48
N ASN A 104 -4.00 7.40 -3.72
CA ASN A 104 -2.69 7.88 -4.18
C ASN A 104 -1.62 6.80 -4.37
N ALA A 105 -1.87 5.55 -3.94
CA ALA A 105 -0.91 4.45 -4.07
C ALA A 105 -1.53 3.11 -4.49
N VAL A 106 -2.74 2.80 -4.03
CA VAL A 106 -3.44 1.54 -4.41
C VAL A 106 -4.11 1.67 -5.77
N LEU A 107 -4.79 2.78 -6.05
CA LEU A 107 -5.39 3.00 -7.37
C LEU A 107 -4.32 3.41 -8.40
N PRO A 108 -4.52 3.15 -9.70
CA PRO A 108 -3.54 3.47 -10.74
C PRO A 108 -3.16 4.95 -10.79
N GLN A 109 -1.90 5.28 -10.50
CA GLN A 109 -1.37 6.65 -10.57
C GLN A 109 -0.94 7.02 -12.00
N LYS A 110 -1.90 7.08 -12.94
CA LYS A 110 -1.63 7.37 -14.36
C LYS A 110 -0.92 8.71 -14.57
N TRP A 111 -1.21 9.72 -13.75
CA TRP A 111 -0.53 11.01 -13.83
C TRP A 111 0.98 10.87 -13.62
N LEU A 112 1.43 9.91 -12.81
CA LEU A 112 2.84 9.72 -12.46
C LEU A 112 3.53 8.72 -13.38
N PHE A 113 2.86 7.60 -13.70
CA PHE A 113 3.50 6.52 -14.47
C PHE A 113 3.11 6.49 -15.95
N MET A 114 2.00 7.13 -16.33
CA MET A 114 1.57 7.32 -17.72
C MET A 114 1.56 8.80 -18.18
N PRO A 115 2.48 9.68 -17.73
CA PRO A 115 2.56 11.04 -18.25
C PRO A 115 3.15 11.05 -19.66
N GLU A 116 2.88 12.10 -20.42
CA GLU A 116 3.39 12.27 -21.79
C GLU A 116 4.93 12.21 -21.88
N ILE A 117 5.63 12.65 -20.83
CA ILE A 117 7.09 12.65 -20.76
C ILE A 117 7.71 11.25 -20.94
N ILE A 118 6.97 10.17 -20.67
CA ILE A 118 7.49 8.80 -20.86
C ILE A 118 7.77 8.44 -22.32
N ASN A 119 7.29 9.23 -23.27
CA ASN A 119 7.64 9.08 -24.69
C ASN A 119 9.10 9.47 -24.98
N LYS A 120 9.72 10.22 -24.07
CA LYS A 120 11.11 10.69 -24.19
C LYS A 120 12.02 10.14 -23.09
N VAL A 121 11.48 9.90 -21.88
CA VAL A 121 12.30 9.59 -20.70
C VAL A 121 11.71 8.45 -19.88
N PHE A 122 12.55 7.53 -19.42
CA PHE A 122 12.21 6.60 -18.34
C PHE A 122 12.96 6.97 -17.08
N ALA A 123 12.41 6.64 -15.91
CA ALA A 123 13.09 6.84 -14.64
C ALA A 123 14.41 6.05 -14.66
N VAL A 124 15.51 6.61 -14.15
CA VAL A 124 16.84 5.98 -14.21
C VAL A 124 17.52 5.98 -12.85
N ARG A 125 18.32 4.94 -12.58
CA ARG A 125 19.32 4.97 -11.52
C ARG A 125 20.69 4.59 -12.05
N ASP A 126 21.72 5.04 -11.34
CA ASP A 126 23.09 4.60 -11.57
C ASP A 126 23.32 3.27 -10.84
N ALA A 127 24.02 2.36 -11.50
CA ALA A 127 24.46 1.10 -10.91
C ALA A 127 25.92 0.82 -11.34
N PRO A 128 26.65 -0.06 -10.63
CA PRO A 128 28.04 -0.38 -10.98
C PRO A 128 28.22 -0.91 -12.41
N ASP A 129 27.17 -1.49 -12.99
CA ASP A 129 27.13 -2.03 -14.35
C ASP A 129 26.50 -1.07 -15.38
N GLY A 130 26.24 0.18 -15.01
CA GLY A 130 25.70 1.23 -15.88
C GLY A 130 24.31 1.73 -15.49
N GLU A 131 23.73 2.53 -16.38
CA GLU A 131 22.41 3.15 -16.17
C GLU A 131 21.29 2.12 -16.27
N ARG A 132 20.39 2.10 -15.29
CA ARG A 132 19.24 1.20 -15.27
C ARG A 132 17.95 2.00 -15.38
N TYR A 133 17.32 1.90 -16.54
CA TYR A 133 16.03 2.52 -16.83
C TYR A 133 14.87 1.60 -16.42
N TYR A 134 13.81 2.22 -15.89
CA TYR A 134 12.65 1.51 -15.38
C TYR A 134 11.44 1.66 -16.30
N SER A 135 10.88 0.54 -16.75
CA SER A 135 9.61 0.54 -17.48
C SER A 135 8.48 1.13 -16.61
N PRO A 136 7.73 2.15 -17.10
CA PRO A 136 6.73 2.82 -16.28
C PRO A 136 5.60 1.91 -15.80
N VAL A 137 5.16 0.96 -16.62
CA VAL A 137 4.11 -0.01 -16.25
C VAL A 137 4.62 -0.98 -15.17
N SER A 138 5.88 -1.42 -15.27
CA SER A 138 6.50 -2.28 -14.25
C SER A 138 6.66 -1.55 -12.92
N MET A 139 7.05 -0.27 -12.95
CA MET A 139 7.12 0.57 -11.75
C MET A 139 5.75 0.73 -11.09
N LEU A 140 4.72 1.08 -11.87
CA LEU A 140 3.35 1.17 -11.37
C LEU A 140 2.94 -0.13 -10.68
N ARG A 141 3.22 -1.28 -11.31
CA ARG A 141 2.89 -2.59 -10.75
C ARG A 141 3.59 -2.81 -9.40
N ILE A 142 4.91 -2.60 -9.34
CA ILE A 142 5.70 -2.86 -8.13
C ILE A 142 5.27 -1.94 -6.99
N HIS A 143 5.14 -0.63 -7.24
CA HIS A 143 4.75 0.32 -6.20
C HIS A 143 3.34 0.04 -5.68
N GLN A 144 2.40 -0.29 -6.57
CA GLN A 144 1.05 -0.65 -6.18
C GLN A 144 1.01 -1.96 -5.37
N THR A 145 1.75 -3.00 -5.79
CA THR A 145 1.90 -4.25 -5.02
C THR A 145 2.46 -3.97 -3.63
N ASN A 146 3.51 -3.14 -3.52
CA ASN A 146 4.13 -2.79 -2.24
C ASN A 146 3.17 -2.02 -1.33
N ALA A 147 2.38 -1.09 -1.87
CA ALA A 147 1.39 -0.35 -1.10
C ALA A 147 0.28 -1.27 -0.56
N ILE A 148 -0.25 -2.16 -1.40
CA ILE A 148 -1.26 -3.14 -0.97
C ILE A 148 -0.68 -4.09 0.07
N TYR A 149 0.52 -4.64 -0.16
CA TYR A 149 1.21 -5.52 0.79
C TYR A 149 1.44 -4.82 2.13
N ALA A 150 1.90 -3.56 2.11
CA ALA A 150 2.11 -2.80 3.33
C ALA A 150 0.83 -2.59 4.15
N LEU A 151 -0.35 -2.50 3.52
CA LEU A 151 -1.64 -2.38 4.21
C LEU A 151 -2.08 -3.69 4.86
N ILE A 152 -1.92 -4.82 4.15
CA ILE A 152 -2.51 -6.10 4.56
C ILE A 152 -1.52 -7.09 5.17
N LYS A 153 -0.25 -6.70 5.30
CA LYS A 153 0.76 -7.54 5.95
C LYS A 153 0.31 -7.86 7.38
N THR A 154 0.49 -9.12 7.77
CA THR A 154 0.04 -9.68 9.05
C THR A 154 0.38 -8.78 10.24
N ASP A 155 1.63 -8.31 10.37
CA ASP A 155 2.05 -7.50 11.52
C ASP A 155 1.27 -6.17 11.64
N ARG A 156 0.86 -5.57 10.51
CA ARG A 156 0.05 -4.34 10.57
C ARG A 156 -1.38 -4.64 10.98
N LEU A 157 -1.96 -5.70 10.44
CA LEU A 157 -3.32 -6.12 10.80
C LEU A 157 -3.38 -6.50 12.29
N MET A 158 -2.36 -7.19 12.83
CA MET A 158 -2.24 -7.47 14.26
C MET A 158 -2.23 -6.17 15.08
N ARG A 159 -1.40 -5.19 14.70
CA ARG A 159 -1.39 -3.90 15.39
C ARG A 159 -2.74 -3.20 15.34
N ILE A 160 -3.47 -3.30 14.23
CA ILE A 160 -4.82 -2.73 14.12
C ILE A 160 -5.73 -3.42 15.14
N THR A 161 -5.78 -4.75 15.15
CA THR A 161 -6.60 -5.53 16.09
C THR A 161 -6.24 -5.27 17.55
N GLU A 162 -4.95 -5.23 17.90
CA GLU A 162 -4.52 -4.96 19.28
C GLU A 162 -4.81 -3.51 19.70
N ASN A 163 -4.69 -2.56 18.77
CA ASN A 163 -5.06 -1.16 19.02
C ASN A 163 -6.55 -1.01 19.33
N GLU A 164 -7.43 -1.91 18.88
CA GLU A 164 -8.85 -1.90 19.25
C GLU A 164 -9.06 -2.09 20.76
N VAL A 165 -8.20 -2.88 21.42
CA VAL A 165 -8.24 -3.10 22.89
C VAL A 165 -7.91 -1.81 23.65
N LEU A 166 -7.01 -1.00 23.09
CA LEU A 166 -6.53 0.25 23.67
C LEU A 166 -7.33 1.47 23.19
N ALA A 167 -8.25 1.29 22.25
CA ALA A 167 -9.04 2.38 21.69
C ALA A 167 -10.05 2.91 22.72
N ASP A 168 -10.37 4.20 22.60
CA ASP A 168 -11.44 4.80 23.38
C ASP A 168 -12.78 4.11 23.09
N LYS A 169 -13.46 3.65 24.15
CA LYS A 169 -14.71 2.88 24.08
C LYS A 169 -15.87 3.67 23.49
N ASP A 170 -15.78 5.01 23.53
CA ASP A 170 -16.80 5.90 22.99
C ASP A 170 -16.57 6.25 21.50
N SER A 171 -15.51 5.71 20.89
CA SER A 171 -15.15 5.97 19.49
C SER A 171 -15.37 4.73 18.60
N GLU A 172 -15.79 4.94 17.35
CA GLU A 172 -15.86 3.85 16.38
C GLU A 172 -14.44 3.35 16.05
N PRO A 173 -14.11 2.07 16.33
CA PRO A 173 -12.75 1.57 16.17
C PRO A 173 -12.34 1.51 14.70
N PHE A 174 -11.03 1.66 14.46
CA PHE A 174 -10.44 1.35 13.16
C PHE A 174 -10.06 -0.14 13.14
N THR A 175 -10.71 -0.92 12.28
CA THR A 175 -10.57 -2.38 12.27
C THR A 175 -9.92 -2.91 11.00
N GLU A 176 -9.39 -4.12 11.05
CA GLU A 176 -8.87 -4.78 9.84
C GLU A 176 -9.98 -5.03 8.80
N GLN A 177 -11.20 -5.33 9.25
CA GLN A 177 -12.36 -5.50 8.38
C GLN A 177 -12.65 -4.21 7.59
N TYR A 178 -12.55 -3.05 8.24
CA TYR A 178 -12.67 -1.76 7.57
C TYR A 178 -11.61 -1.58 6.48
N VAL A 179 -10.36 -2.01 6.71
CA VAL A 179 -9.30 -1.97 5.68
C VAL A 179 -9.68 -2.82 4.47
N PHE A 180 -10.06 -4.08 4.67
CA PHE A 180 -10.43 -4.98 3.59
C PHE A 180 -11.66 -4.51 2.81
N ASP A 181 -12.67 -3.96 3.49
CA ASP A 181 -13.88 -3.47 2.85
C ASP A 181 -13.60 -2.25 1.97
N ARG A 182 -12.81 -1.29 2.46
CA ARG A 182 -12.45 -0.10 1.69
C ARG A 182 -11.55 -0.43 0.49
N LEU A 183 -10.62 -1.38 0.65
CA LEU A 183 -9.81 -1.88 -0.46
C LEU A 183 -10.68 -2.58 -1.51
N PHE A 184 -11.58 -3.46 -1.08
CA PHE A 184 -12.52 -4.15 -1.97
C PHE A 184 -13.37 -3.17 -2.79
N ASP A 185 -13.99 -2.20 -2.12
CA ASP A 185 -14.87 -1.23 -2.78
C ASP A 185 -14.10 -0.37 -3.79
N ALA A 186 -12.88 0.06 -3.46
CA ALA A 186 -12.06 0.86 -4.37
C ALA A 186 -11.57 0.05 -5.58
N ILE A 187 -10.95 -1.12 -5.34
CA ILE A 187 -10.29 -1.93 -6.37
C ILE A 187 -11.31 -2.59 -7.32
N PHE A 188 -12.51 -2.93 -6.81
CA PHE A 188 -13.54 -3.61 -7.58
C PHE A 188 -14.72 -2.71 -7.97
N ALA A 189 -14.61 -1.38 -7.81
CA ALA A 189 -15.67 -0.43 -8.15
C ALA A 189 -16.24 -0.61 -9.57
N ASN A 190 -15.36 -0.77 -10.57
CA ASN A 190 -15.77 -0.98 -11.97
C ASN A 190 -16.43 -2.36 -12.18
N THR A 191 -15.93 -3.39 -11.50
CA THR A 191 -16.51 -4.75 -11.51
C THR A 191 -17.89 -4.79 -10.87
N GLN A 192 -18.07 -4.12 -9.72
CA GLN A 192 -19.37 -3.97 -9.05
C GLN A 192 -20.41 -3.34 -10.00
N LYS A 193 -20.00 -2.33 -10.75
CA LYS A 193 -20.82 -1.65 -11.78
C LYS A 193 -20.98 -2.45 -13.07
N GLY A 194 -20.28 -3.59 -13.22
CA GLY A 194 -20.34 -4.42 -14.44
C GLY A 194 -19.71 -3.78 -15.67
N LYS A 195 -18.82 -2.80 -15.48
CA LYS A 195 -18.09 -2.14 -16.57
C LYS A 195 -16.98 -3.05 -17.11
N SER A 196 -16.60 -2.84 -18.37
CA SER A 196 -15.34 -3.37 -18.89
C SER A 196 -14.17 -2.74 -18.15
N LEU A 197 -13.14 -3.54 -17.90
CA LEU A 197 -11.93 -3.13 -17.20
C LEU A 197 -10.83 -2.76 -18.20
N ASP A 198 -10.09 -1.70 -17.92
CA ASP A 198 -8.86 -1.41 -18.67
C ASP A 198 -7.69 -2.27 -18.18
N MET A 199 -6.50 -2.11 -18.78
CA MET A 199 -5.31 -2.85 -18.35
C MET A 199 -4.93 -2.57 -16.89
N PHE A 200 -5.07 -1.34 -16.42
CA PHE A 200 -4.65 -0.90 -15.09
C PHE A 200 -5.61 -1.36 -14.00
N ASP A 201 -6.92 -1.39 -14.29
CA ASP A 201 -7.93 -2.03 -13.44
C ASP A 201 -7.55 -3.50 -13.20
N ARG A 202 -7.23 -4.23 -14.27
CA ARG A 202 -6.84 -5.64 -14.19
C ARG A 202 -5.53 -5.86 -13.44
N ILE A 203 -4.54 -4.98 -13.63
CA ILE A 203 -3.28 -5.01 -12.87
C ILE A 203 -3.56 -4.84 -11.38
N THR A 204 -4.38 -3.86 -11.02
CA THR A 204 -4.74 -3.56 -9.62
C THR A 204 -5.41 -4.74 -8.96
N GLN A 205 -6.40 -5.35 -9.62
CA GLN A 205 -7.08 -6.53 -9.10
C GLN A 205 -6.15 -7.74 -8.97
N LYS A 206 -5.25 -7.95 -9.95
CA LYS A 206 -4.25 -9.03 -9.88
C LYS A 206 -3.28 -8.83 -8.72
N ASN A 207 -2.75 -7.63 -8.56
CA ASN A 207 -1.85 -7.30 -7.46
C ASN A 207 -2.54 -7.54 -6.11
N TYR A 208 -3.79 -7.13 -5.94
CA TYR A 208 -4.53 -7.38 -4.71
C TYR A 208 -4.69 -8.87 -4.37
N ILE A 209 -5.11 -9.68 -5.36
CA ILE A 209 -5.29 -11.12 -5.17
C ILE A 209 -3.96 -11.83 -4.92
N ASP A 210 -2.90 -11.43 -5.62
CA ASP A 210 -1.56 -12.01 -5.46
C ASP A 210 -1.01 -11.74 -4.06
N VAL A 211 -1.06 -10.48 -3.62
CA VAL A 211 -0.61 -10.08 -2.27
C VAL A 211 -1.40 -10.82 -1.19
N LEU A 212 -2.74 -10.86 -1.27
CA LEU A 212 -3.57 -11.60 -0.32
C LEU A 212 -3.21 -13.08 -0.26
N THR A 213 -3.00 -13.69 -1.43
CA THR A 213 -2.67 -15.11 -1.56
C THR A 213 -1.31 -15.42 -0.95
N VAL A 214 -0.28 -14.66 -1.32
CA VAL A 214 1.10 -14.84 -0.83
C VAL A 214 1.16 -14.66 0.69
N ASP A 215 0.58 -13.58 1.20
CA ASP A 215 0.67 -13.27 2.64
C ASP A 215 -0.18 -14.24 3.48
N ARG A 216 -1.32 -14.72 2.96
CA ARG A 216 -2.08 -15.83 3.58
C ARG A 216 -1.28 -17.13 3.58
N ASN A 217 -0.64 -17.49 2.48
CA ASN A 217 0.14 -18.73 2.39
C ASN A 217 1.31 -18.71 3.38
N LYS A 218 2.05 -17.59 3.45
CA LYS A 218 3.12 -17.38 4.43
C LYS A 218 2.62 -17.55 5.87
N LEU A 219 1.41 -17.08 6.17
CA LEU A 219 0.78 -17.26 7.49
C LEU A 219 0.41 -18.73 7.77
N LEU A 220 0.12 -19.53 6.75
CA LEU A 220 -0.29 -20.93 6.88
C LEU A 220 0.87 -21.94 6.83
N GLU A 221 2.06 -21.53 6.39
CA GLU A 221 3.27 -22.36 6.39
C GLU A 221 3.44 -23.02 7.77
N LYS A 222 3.70 -24.34 7.78
CA LYS A 222 4.01 -25.06 9.02
C LYS A 222 5.31 -24.46 9.56
N THR A 223 5.27 -23.89 10.77
CA THR A 223 6.46 -23.52 11.51
C THR A 223 7.32 -24.78 11.70
N LYS A 224 8.26 -25.04 10.79
CA LYS A 224 9.39 -25.91 11.09
C LYS A 224 10.25 -25.09 12.03
N GLU A 225 10.30 -25.53 13.29
CA GLU A 225 11.23 -25.11 14.35
C GLU A 225 11.71 -23.64 14.28
N LYS A 226 11.15 -22.78 15.12
CA LYS A 226 11.62 -21.39 15.29
C LYS A 226 13.11 -21.38 15.65
N THR A 227 13.97 -21.00 14.71
CA THR A 227 15.06 -20.08 15.05
C THR A 227 14.41 -18.70 15.13
N ILE A 228 14.42 -18.08 16.31
CA ILE A 228 14.02 -16.69 16.49
C ILE A 228 15.04 -15.88 15.69
N SER A 229 14.65 -15.33 14.53
CA SER A 229 15.51 -14.40 13.81
C SER A 229 15.47 -13.06 14.53
N GLU A 230 16.54 -12.75 15.25
CA GLU A 230 16.86 -11.41 15.73
C GLU A 230 17.16 -10.52 14.52
N GLU A 231 16.14 -9.86 13.97
CA GLU A 231 16.36 -8.64 13.17
C GLU A 231 16.02 -7.43 14.03
N ASP A 232 16.95 -7.11 14.95
CA ASP A 232 16.94 -5.87 15.71
C ASP A 232 17.53 -4.74 14.88
N ASN A 233 16.64 -3.95 14.26
CA ASN A 233 16.97 -2.59 13.85
C ASN A 233 16.55 -1.63 14.97
N ASN A 234 17.57 -1.03 15.59
CA ASN A 234 17.55 -0.04 16.68
C ASN A 234 16.54 1.12 16.53
N PHE A 235 15.28 0.85 16.85
CA PHE A 235 14.26 1.82 17.25
C PHE A 235 13.42 1.15 18.34
N LYS A 236 12.72 1.91 19.20
CA LYS A 236 11.71 1.35 20.14
C LYS A 236 10.62 0.63 19.32
N ASN A 237 10.85 -0.63 18.94
CA ASN A 237 9.95 -1.45 18.17
C ASN A 237 9.16 -2.32 19.15
N ILE A 238 7.84 -2.29 19.04
CA ILE A 238 6.97 -3.18 19.80
C ILE A 238 7.11 -4.58 19.17
N HIS A 239 7.68 -5.53 19.92
CA HIS A 239 7.79 -6.93 19.48
C HIS A 239 6.45 -7.64 19.68
N PHE A 240 5.79 -8.00 18.57
CA PHE A 240 4.61 -8.85 18.58
C PHE A 240 5.06 -10.31 18.33
N SER A 241 5.09 -11.14 19.38
CA SER A 241 5.30 -12.58 19.24
C SER A 241 3.96 -13.27 18.95
N TYR A 242 3.81 -13.95 17.82
CA TYR A 242 2.55 -14.62 17.49
C TYR A 242 2.70 -16.09 17.06
N LEU A 243 1.57 -16.80 17.21
CA LEU A 243 1.27 -18.07 16.59
C LEU A 243 0.38 -17.77 15.36
N PRO A 244 0.93 -17.81 14.13
CA PRO A 244 0.23 -17.38 12.91
C PRO A 244 -1.15 -18.00 12.69
N ARG A 245 -1.40 -19.19 13.26
CA ARG A 245 -2.61 -19.99 13.05
C ARG A 245 -3.75 -19.73 14.04
N VAL A 246 -3.52 -18.96 15.10
CA VAL A 246 -4.52 -18.67 16.14
C VAL A 246 -5.08 -17.24 15.99
N ALA A 247 -4.50 -16.41 15.12
CA ALA A 247 -4.95 -15.05 14.87
C ALA A 247 -6.09 -14.99 13.83
N ASP A 248 -7.13 -14.20 14.11
CA ASP A 248 -8.28 -13.98 13.23
C ASP A 248 -7.91 -13.41 11.85
N ILE A 249 -6.70 -12.84 11.71
CA ILE A 249 -6.15 -12.33 10.45
C ILE A 249 -6.22 -13.36 9.32
N GLY A 250 -5.93 -14.64 9.61
CA GLY A 250 -6.02 -15.70 8.61
C GLY A 250 -7.44 -15.87 8.09
N THR A 251 -8.42 -15.77 8.99
CA THR A 251 -9.86 -15.79 8.69
C THR A 251 -10.27 -14.56 7.89
N SER A 252 -9.82 -13.36 8.29
CA SER A 252 -10.15 -12.09 7.61
C SER A 252 -9.62 -12.04 6.17
N LYS A 253 -8.39 -12.51 5.93
CA LYS A 253 -7.84 -12.65 4.57
C LYS A 253 -8.63 -13.65 3.74
N ARG A 254 -9.03 -14.79 4.34
CA ARG A 254 -9.88 -15.77 3.66
C ARG A 254 -11.24 -15.17 3.29
N ALA A 255 -11.88 -14.47 4.23
CA ALA A 255 -13.15 -13.79 4.00
C ALA A 255 -13.05 -12.74 2.89
N ALA A 256 -11.95 -11.98 2.83
CA ALA A 256 -11.69 -11.03 1.76
C ALA A 256 -11.58 -11.71 0.37
N LEU A 257 -10.89 -12.86 0.29
CA LEU A 257 -10.82 -13.66 -0.94
C LEU A 257 -12.18 -14.22 -1.35
N GLU A 258 -12.96 -14.75 -0.41
CA GLU A 258 -14.32 -15.26 -0.64
C GLU A 258 -15.28 -14.16 -1.11
N LYS A 259 -15.17 -12.96 -0.54
CA LYS A 259 -15.93 -11.77 -0.97
C LYS A 259 -15.63 -11.41 -2.43
N VAL A 260 -14.35 -11.43 -2.83
CA VAL A 260 -13.97 -11.23 -4.23
C VAL A 260 -14.50 -12.34 -5.13
N LEU A 261 -14.31 -13.61 -4.73
CA LEU A 261 -14.79 -14.76 -5.51
C LEU A 261 -16.29 -14.67 -5.79
N LYS A 262 -17.09 -14.32 -4.79
CA LYS A 262 -18.54 -14.13 -4.92
C LYS A 262 -18.88 -13.02 -5.93
N LEU A 263 -18.18 -11.89 -5.88
CA LEU A 263 -18.37 -10.79 -6.83
C LEU A 263 -17.99 -11.23 -8.25
N LEU A 264 -16.82 -11.85 -8.43
CA LEU A 264 -16.32 -12.24 -9.74
C LEU A 264 -17.22 -13.30 -10.39
N LYS A 265 -17.67 -14.33 -9.66
CA LYS A 265 -18.65 -15.30 -10.18
C LYS A 265 -19.95 -14.63 -10.63
N LYS A 266 -20.47 -13.69 -9.84
CA LYS A 266 -21.67 -12.92 -10.22
C LYS A 266 -21.46 -12.07 -11.48
N LYS A 267 -20.24 -11.60 -11.73
CA LYS A 267 -19.89 -10.68 -12.83
C LYS A 267 -19.13 -11.35 -13.97
N GLU A 268 -18.93 -12.66 -13.93
CA GLU A 268 -18.00 -13.39 -14.79
C GLU A 268 -18.21 -13.11 -16.29
N ASN A 269 -19.48 -13.00 -16.70
CA ASN A 269 -19.86 -12.80 -18.11
C ASN A 269 -20.08 -11.32 -18.50
N LYS A 270 -19.74 -10.36 -17.64
CA LYS A 270 -19.86 -8.91 -17.89
C LYS A 270 -18.57 -8.31 -18.46
N GLY A 271 -18.72 -7.20 -19.18
CA GLY A 271 -17.61 -6.50 -19.84
C GLY A 271 -17.20 -7.11 -21.19
N ASP A 272 -16.06 -6.65 -21.71
CA ASP A 272 -15.46 -7.10 -22.96
C ASP A 272 -14.75 -8.46 -22.82
N ARG A 273 -14.18 -8.96 -23.93
CA ARG A 273 -13.47 -10.24 -23.97
C ARG A 273 -12.32 -10.31 -22.96
N ALA A 274 -11.53 -9.24 -22.85
CA ALA A 274 -10.39 -9.16 -21.95
C ALA A 274 -10.82 -9.21 -20.48
N THR A 275 -11.91 -8.51 -20.15
CA THR A 275 -12.52 -8.47 -18.82
C THR A 275 -13.03 -9.83 -18.39
N LYS A 276 -13.78 -10.54 -19.26
CA LYS A 276 -14.29 -11.88 -18.96
C LYS A 276 -13.16 -12.89 -18.75
N ALA A 277 -12.12 -12.85 -19.60
CA ALA A 277 -10.95 -13.71 -19.46
C ALA A 277 -10.22 -13.45 -18.13
N HIS A 278 -10.07 -12.17 -17.76
CA HIS A 278 -9.49 -11.76 -16.49
C HIS A 278 -10.28 -12.24 -15.28
N TYR A 279 -11.61 -12.12 -15.29
CA TYR A 279 -12.44 -12.64 -14.20
C TYR A 279 -12.30 -14.16 -14.03
N ARG A 280 -12.28 -14.93 -15.13
CA ARG A 280 -12.08 -16.38 -15.07
C ARG A 280 -10.70 -16.76 -14.52
N ASP A 281 -9.65 -16.06 -14.93
CA ASP A 281 -8.28 -16.23 -14.40
C ASP A 281 -8.25 -15.98 -12.88
N LEU A 282 -8.84 -14.87 -12.41
CA LEU A 282 -8.88 -14.56 -10.97
C LEU A 282 -9.75 -15.56 -10.18
N ILE A 283 -10.90 -15.98 -10.71
CA ILE A 283 -11.74 -17.01 -10.09
C ILE A 283 -10.93 -18.29 -9.89
N ALA A 284 -10.26 -18.78 -10.93
CA ALA A 284 -9.47 -20.01 -10.86
C ALA A 284 -8.33 -19.90 -9.82
N ARG A 285 -7.61 -18.76 -9.77
CA ARG A 285 -6.56 -18.51 -8.77
C ARG A 285 -7.09 -18.52 -7.35
N ILE A 286 -8.21 -17.84 -7.10
CA ILE A 286 -8.81 -17.77 -5.76
C ILE A 286 -9.34 -19.13 -5.33
N GLU A 287 -10.02 -19.86 -6.21
CA GLU A 287 -10.50 -21.21 -5.90
C GLU A 287 -9.36 -22.18 -5.61
N TYR A 288 -8.26 -22.10 -6.36
CA TYR A 288 -7.06 -22.86 -6.08
C TYR A 288 -6.48 -22.52 -4.71
N ASN A 289 -6.39 -21.22 -4.36
CA ASN A 289 -5.87 -20.81 -3.07
C ASN A 289 -6.79 -21.16 -1.89
N LEU A 290 -8.12 -21.17 -2.07
CA LEU A 290 -9.05 -21.48 -0.97
C LEU A 290 -9.16 -22.98 -0.67
N LYS A 291 -8.78 -23.83 -1.63
CA LYS A 291 -8.77 -25.31 -1.50
C LYS A 291 -7.45 -25.85 -0.94
N ASN A 292 -6.36 -25.11 -1.09
CA ASN A 292 -5.02 -25.48 -0.62
C ASN A 292 -4.52 -24.55 0.49
#